data_AF-A0A522UA22-F1
#
_entry.id   AF-A0A522UA22-F1
#
_cell.length_a   1.000
_cell.length_b   1.000
_cell.length_c   1.000
_cell.angle_alpha   90.00
_cell.angle_beta   90.00
_cell.angle_gamma   90.00
#
_symmetry.space_group_name_H-M   'P 1'
#
loop_
_entity.id
_entity.type
_entity.pdbx_description
1 polymer ?
#
loop_
_entity_poly.entity_id
_entity_poly.type
_entity_poly.pdbx_seq_one_letter_code
_entity_poly.pdbx_strand_id
1 'polypeptide(L)' 'MLLPADRRQSGQGMVEYALILVLVSIVVIVILLTMGNQIANVFSNVVAALG' A
#
# COMPACT_ATOMS: atom_id res chain seq x y z
N MET A 1 -16.55 38.84 -27.67
CA MET A 1 -15.93 38.38 -26.41
C MET A 1 -15.92 36.86 -26.45
N LEU A 2 -14.76 36.24 -26.69
CA LEU A 2 -14.59 34.77 -26.71
C LEU A 2 -13.87 34.36 -25.42
N LEU A 3 -14.48 33.48 -24.62
CA LEU A 3 -13.88 32.97 -23.38
C LEU A 3 -12.73 31.99 -23.70
N PRO A 4 -11.62 32.03 -22.94
CA PRO A 4 -10.46 31.18 -23.16
C PRO A 4 -10.76 29.71 -22.84
N ALA A 5 -10.22 28.82 -23.66
CA ALA A 5 -10.25 27.38 -23.44
C ALA A 5 -9.51 27.00 -22.14
N ASP A 6 -10.15 26.17 -21.31
CA ASP A 6 -9.58 25.58 -20.10
C ASP A 6 -8.23 24.93 -20.39
N ARG A 7 -7.20 25.50 -19.80
CA ARG A 7 -5.81 25.13 -20.04
C ARG A 7 -5.40 24.07 -19.02
N ARG A 8 -5.31 22.81 -19.48
CA ARG A 8 -4.57 21.67 -18.89
C ARG A 8 -5.09 21.10 -17.56
N GLN A 9 -5.80 19.96 -17.61
CA GLN A 9 -5.99 19.06 -16.45
C GLN A 9 -5.72 17.57 -16.78
N SER A 10 -5.01 17.27 -17.88
CA SER A 10 -4.81 15.88 -18.34
C SER A 10 -3.55 15.18 -17.81
N GLY A 11 -2.79 15.80 -16.90
CA GLY A 11 -1.54 15.21 -16.38
C GLY A 11 -1.18 15.56 -14.94
N GLN A 12 -1.99 16.35 -14.25
CA GLN A 12 -1.67 16.84 -12.90
C GLN A 12 -1.93 15.79 -11.81
N GLY A 13 -2.83 14.82 -12.04
CA GLY A 13 -3.12 13.76 -11.08
C GLY A 13 -2.29 12.47 -11.25
N MET A 14 -1.82 12.12 -12.45
CA MET A 14 -1.26 10.77 -12.69
C MET A 14 0.02 10.49 -11.89
N VAL A 15 0.89 11.49 -11.75
CA VAL A 15 2.12 11.36 -10.96
C VAL A 15 1.80 11.36 -9.46
N GLU A 16 0.84 12.18 -9.02
CA GLU A 16 0.43 12.24 -7.62
C GLU A 16 -0.19 10.91 -7.15
N TYR A 17 -1.07 10.31 -7.96
CA TYR A 17 -1.61 8.97 -7.67
C TYR A 17 -0.53 7.89 -7.68
N ALA A 18 0.45 7.95 -8.60
CA ALA A 18 1.55 6.99 -8.62
C ALA A 18 2.40 7.07 -7.34
N LEU A 19 2.68 8.27 -6.82
CA LEU A 19 3.42 8.42 -5.56
C LEU A 19 2.65 7.89 -4.35
N ILE A 20 1.33 8.12 -4.29
CA ILE A 20 0.47 7.54 -3.25
C ILE A 20 0.45 6.01 -3.35
N LEU A 21 0.35 5.46 -4.56
CA LEU A 21 0.37 4.01 -4.77
C LEU A 21 1.70 3.37 -4.32
N VAL A 22 2.84 4.03 -4.56
CA VAL A 22 4.14 3.57 -4.05
C VAL A 22 4.17 3.58 -2.53
N LEU A 23 3.70 4.67 -1.90
CA LEU A 23 3.64 4.77 -0.43
C LEU A 23 2.78 3.66 0.18
N VAL A 24 1.58 3.45 -0.36
CA VAL A 24 0.67 2.38 0.10
C VAL A 24 1.28 1.00 -0.10
N SER A 25 1.96 0.78 -1.24
CA SER A 25 2.63 -0.50 -1.52
C SER A 25 3.71 -0.83 -0.49
N ILE A 26 4.51 0.15 -0.09
CA ILE A 26 5.54 -0.01 0.95
C ILE A 26 4.88 -0.40 2.28
N VAL A 27 3.80 0.29 2.68
CA VAL A 27 3.05 -0.01 3.90
C VAL A 27 2.51 -1.45 3.87
N VAL A 28 1.91 -1.87 2.75
CA VAL A 28 1.38 -3.24 2.59
C VAL A 28 2.49 -4.28 2.72
N ILE A 29 3.66 -4.06 2.10
CA ILE A 29 4.80 -4.98 2.21
C ILE A 29 5.25 -5.12 3.67
N VAL A 30 5.37 -4.02 4.41
CA VAL A 30 5.74 -4.03 5.84
C VAL A 30 4.72 -4.82 6.66
N ILE A 31 3.42 -4.65 6.39
CA ILE A 31 2.36 -5.41 7.06
C ILE A 31 2.52 -6.91 6.77
N LEU A 32 2.68 -7.30 5.51
CA LEU A 32 2.82 -8.71 5.15
C LEU A 32 4.05 -9.38 5.81
N LEU A 33 5.18 -8.68 5.86
CA LEU A 33 6.39 -9.17 6.51
C LEU A 33 6.21 -9.35 8.03
N THR A 34 5.57 -8.38 8.70
CA THR A 34 5.33 -8.47 10.14
C THR A 34 4.26 -9.50 10.49
N MET A 35 3.21 -9.64 9.67
CA MET A 35 2.18 -10.66 9.85
C MET A 35 2.74 -12.08 9.68
N GLY A 36 3.65 -12.31 8.73
CA GLY A 36 4.28 -13.62 8.54
C GLY A 36 4.99 -14.11 9.82
N ASN A 37 5.75 -13.24 10.49
CA ASN A 37 6.40 -13.56 11.75
C ASN A 37 5.40 -13.85 12.88
N GLN A 38 4.32 -13.07 12.97
CA GLN A 38 3.28 -13.29 13.98
C GLN A 38 2.58 -14.64 13.79
N ILE A 39 2.24 -14.99 12.55
CA ILE A 39 1.60 -16.28 12.23
C ILE A 39 2.53 -17.45 12.59
N ALA A 40 3.82 -17.34 12.26
CA ALA A 40 4.81 -18.37 12.61
C ALA A 40 4.90 -18.59 14.13
N ASN A 41 4.92 -17.50 14.90
CA ASN A 41 4.93 -17.56 16.37
C ASN A 41 3.66 -18.22 16.93
N VAL A 42 2.48 -17.84 16.42
CA VAL A 42 1.21 -18.46 16.83
C VAL A 42 1.21 -19.95 16.52
N PHE A 43 1.65 -20.34 15.33
CA PHE A 43 1.72 -21.75 14.95
C PHE A 43 2.69 -22.53 15.84
N SER A 44 3.88 -21.98 16.12
CA SER A 44 4.85 -22.58 17.04
C SER A 44 4.27 -22.78 18.44
N ASN A 45 3.54 -21.80 18.96
CA ASN A 45 2.89 -21.89 20.28
C ASN A 45 1.82 -22.98 20.31
N VAL A 46 1.01 -23.10 19.26
CA VAL A 46 -0.01 -24.14 19.16
C VAL A 46 0.64 -25.52 19.09
N VAL A 47 1.68 -25.71 18.27
CA VAL A 47 2.40 -26.99 18.20
C VAL A 47 3.01 -27.36 19.55
N ALA A 48 3.64 -26.40 20.24
CA ALA A 48 4.22 -26.64 21.57
C ALA A 48 3.19 -26.94 22.66
N ALA A 49 1.96 -26.47 22.52
CA ALA A 49 0.87 -26.75 23.46
C ALA A 49 0.17 -28.09 23.21
N LEU A 50 0.29 -28.63 21.99
CA LEU A 50 -0.36 -29.87 21.57
C LEU A 50 0.59 -31.09 21.51
N GLY A 51 1.90 -30.86 21.44
CA GLY A 51 2.94 -31.89 21.57
C GLY A 51 3.35 -32.11 23.01
#